data_AF-A0AA88FGP9-F1
#
_entry.id   AF-A0AA88FGP9-F1
#
_cell.length_a   1.000
_cell.length_b   1.000
_cell.length_c   1.000
_cell.angle_alpha   90.00
_cell.angle_beta   90.00
_cell.angle_gamma   90.00
#
_symmetry.space_group_name_H-M   'P 1'
#
loop_
_entity.id
_entity.type
_entity.pdbx_description
1 polymer ?
#
loop_
_entity_poly.entity_id
_entity_poly.type
_entity_poly.pdbx_seq_one_letter_code
_entity_poly.pdbx_strand_id
1 'polypeptide(L)'
;MSPLLMVPSDHVSAPLGFPDLSLSAPYSECLRYVQFRLKALAQGDLTSFCAQHGLTYTNVVNLKNGKLKRDEPRLVQRVLRALGVPTDIVRIDIGSGANQYVFGSAELLVQFREQLAFFDAAAQRAGGTPPTT
;
A
#
# COMPACT_ATOMS: atom_id res chain seq x y z
N MET A 1 -1.98 9.16 58.97
CA MET A 1 -3.01 9.47 57.96
C MET A 1 -2.29 9.76 56.66
N SER A 2 -2.24 8.78 55.75
CA SER A 2 -1.58 8.91 54.44
C SER A 2 -2.65 8.86 53.36
N PRO A 3 -2.66 9.77 52.38
CA PRO A 3 -3.69 9.77 51.35
C PRO A 3 -3.41 8.67 50.31
N LEU A 4 -4.46 7.94 49.95
CA LEU A 4 -4.47 7.01 48.82
C LEU A 4 -4.29 7.82 47.53
N LEU A 5 -3.13 7.69 46.89
CA LEU A 5 -2.94 8.11 45.50
C LEU A 5 -3.82 7.20 44.62
N MET A 6 -4.95 7.74 44.20
CA MET A 6 -5.80 7.16 43.18
C MET A 6 -5.03 7.24 41.85
N VAL A 7 -4.39 6.14 41.49
CA VAL A 7 -3.79 5.95 40.16
C VAL A 7 -4.96 5.97 39.17
N PRO A 8 -5.00 6.89 38.19
CA PRO A 8 -5.95 6.73 37.10
C PRO A 8 -5.54 5.45 36.38
N SER A 9 -6.36 4.41 36.51
CA SER A 9 -6.27 3.24 35.64
C SER A 9 -6.49 3.75 34.23
N ASP A 10 -5.41 3.89 33.49
CA ASP A 10 -5.42 4.07 32.05
C ASP A 10 -6.04 2.78 31.48
N HIS A 11 -7.37 2.75 31.44
CA HIS A 11 -8.11 1.71 30.77
C HIS A 11 -7.84 1.89 29.28
N VAL A 12 -6.68 1.40 28.84
CA VAL A 12 -6.42 1.05 27.45
C VAL A 12 -7.36 -0.11 27.13
N SER A 13 -8.62 0.25 26.86
CA SER A 13 -9.56 -0.61 26.20
C SER A 13 -8.99 -0.85 24.81
N ALA A 14 -8.31 -1.98 24.61
CA ALA A 14 -7.95 -2.42 23.27
C ALA A 14 -9.26 -2.45 22.45
N PRO A 15 -9.38 -1.68 21.37
CA PRO A 15 -10.66 -1.50 20.69
C PRO A 15 -10.97 -2.76 19.87
N LEU A 16 -11.75 -3.68 20.44
CA LEU A 16 -12.58 -4.69 19.75
C LEU A 16 -11.96 -5.36 18.49
N GLY A 17 -10.66 -5.67 18.44
CA GLY A 17 -10.04 -6.36 17.30
C GLY A 17 -10.31 -5.74 15.92
N PHE A 18 -10.77 -4.48 15.87
CA PHE A 18 -11.06 -3.79 14.62
C PHE A 18 -9.75 -3.25 14.07
N PRO A 19 -9.52 -3.34 12.75
CA PRO A 19 -8.34 -2.78 12.13
C PRO A 19 -8.30 -1.26 12.36
N ASP A 20 -7.13 -0.75 12.77
CA ASP A 20 -6.92 0.69 12.88
C ASP A 20 -6.86 1.32 11.48
N LEU A 21 -7.97 1.93 11.06
CA LEU A 21 -8.10 2.55 9.74
C LEU A 21 -7.24 3.82 9.59
N SER A 22 -6.75 4.41 10.68
CA SER A 22 -5.77 5.50 10.57
C SER A 22 -4.45 5.03 9.95
N LEU A 23 -4.17 3.72 10.08
CA LEU A 23 -3.03 3.03 9.49
C LEU A 23 -3.34 2.49 8.08
N SER A 24 -4.29 3.07 7.35
CA SER A 24 -4.70 2.56 6.03
C SER A 24 -4.35 3.48 4.85
N ALA A 25 -4.26 2.87 3.66
CA ALA A 25 -4.21 3.58 2.39
C ALA A 25 -5.23 2.99 1.39
N PRO A 26 -5.80 3.82 0.50
CA PRO A 26 -6.77 3.36 -0.48
C PRO A 26 -6.12 2.51 -1.58
N TYR A 27 -6.95 1.70 -2.24
CA TYR A 27 -6.55 0.88 -3.40
C TYR A 27 -5.76 1.64 -4.47
N SER A 28 -6.19 2.85 -4.82
CA SER A 28 -5.56 3.64 -5.88
C SER A 28 -4.11 4.04 -5.55
N GLU A 29 -3.81 4.36 -4.29
CA GLU A 29 -2.44 4.66 -3.84
C GLU A 29 -1.56 3.41 -3.85
N CYS A 30 -2.09 2.30 -3.31
CA CYS A 30 -1.40 1.02 -3.29
C CYS A 30 -1.11 0.51 -4.71
N LEU A 31 -2.06 0.64 -5.63
CA LEU A 31 -1.90 0.27 -7.02
C LEU A 31 -0.79 1.09 -7.69
N ARG A 32 -0.78 2.42 -7.51
CA ARG A 32 0.26 3.30 -8.07
C ARG A 32 1.64 2.92 -7.53
N TYR A 33 1.76 2.75 -6.22
CA TYR A 33 3.00 2.31 -5.58
C TYR A 33 3.52 1.00 -6.19
N VAL A 34 2.66 -0.02 -6.28
CA VAL A 34 3.02 -1.31 -6.87
C VAL A 34 3.46 -1.15 -8.32
N GLN A 35 2.72 -0.38 -9.12
CA GLN A 35 3.06 -0.15 -10.53
C GLN A 35 4.43 0.50 -10.69
N PHE A 36 4.77 1.51 -9.88
CA PHE A 36 6.09 2.12 -9.89
C PHE A 36 7.18 1.11 -9.54
N ARG A 37 7.01 0.37 -8.43
CA ARG A 37 8.00 -0.62 -7.98
C ARG A 37 8.22 -1.72 -9.02
N LEU A 38 7.17 -2.22 -9.66
CA LEU A 38 7.27 -3.22 -10.73
C LEU A 38 7.91 -2.67 -12.02
N LYS A 39 7.72 -1.39 -12.33
CA LYS A 39 8.38 -0.72 -13.47
C LYS A 39 9.85 -0.43 -13.20
N ALA A 40 10.24 -0.28 -11.94
CA ALA A 40 11.62 -0.05 -11.52
C ALA A 40 12.48 -1.32 -11.48
N LEU A 41 11.87 -2.52 -11.59
CA LEU A 41 12.62 -3.77 -11.74
C LEU A 41 13.43 -3.75 -13.03
N ALA A 42 14.65 -4.32 -13.01
CA ALA A 42 15.47 -4.40 -14.20
C ALA A 42 14.82 -5.29 -15.28
N GLN A 43 15.26 -5.10 -16.52
CA GLN A 43 14.71 -5.85 -17.64
C GLN A 43 14.97 -7.36 -17.46
N GLY A 44 13.89 -8.16 -17.41
CA GLY A 44 13.96 -9.61 -17.20
C GLY A 44 13.64 -10.05 -15.76
N ASP A 45 13.79 -9.17 -14.76
CA ASP A 45 13.61 -9.52 -13.34
C ASP A 45 12.14 -9.78 -12.97
N LEU A 46 11.20 -9.24 -13.74
CA LEU A 46 9.78 -9.43 -13.46
C LEU A 46 9.38 -10.91 -13.50
N THR A 47 9.96 -11.71 -14.39
CA THR A 47 9.69 -13.14 -14.48
C THR A 47 10.18 -13.86 -13.22
N SER A 48 11.42 -13.58 -12.80
CA SER A 48 12.03 -14.13 -11.59
C SER A 48 11.26 -13.73 -10.33
N PHE A 49 10.89 -12.45 -10.22
CA PHE A 49 10.05 -11.94 -9.13
C PHE A 49 8.72 -12.68 -9.04
N CYS A 50 8.05 -12.90 -10.18
CA CYS A 50 6.80 -13.63 -10.20
C CYS A 50 6.97 -15.09 -9.75
N ALA A 51 8.02 -15.76 -10.23
CA ALA A 51 8.31 -17.15 -9.85
C ALA A 51 8.62 -17.29 -8.35
N GLN A 52 9.45 -16.41 -7.79
CA GLN A 52 9.85 -16.42 -6.38
C GLN A 52 8.66 -16.24 -5.43
N HIS A 53 7.68 -15.42 -5.82
CA HIS A 53 6.53 -15.10 -4.97
C HIS A 53 5.23 -15.85 -5.38
N GLY A 54 5.33 -16.81 -6.29
CA GLY A 54 4.18 -17.60 -6.76
C GLY A 54 3.08 -16.75 -7.41
N LEU A 55 3.46 -15.67 -8.11
CA LEU A 55 2.55 -14.75 -8.79
C LEU A 55 2.41 -15.14 -10.26
N THR A 56 1.21 -14.97 -10.81
CA THR A 56 0.97 -15.18 -12.24
C THR A 56 1.57 -14.03 -13.05
N TYR A 57 2.60 -14.32 -13.86
CA TYR A 57 3.31 -13.33 -14.67
C TYR A 57 2.37 -12.42 -15.49
N THR A 58 1.43 -13.01 -16.23
CA THR A 58 0.47 -12.26 -17.06
C THR A 58 -0.36 -11.25 -16.25
N ASN A 59 -0.81 -11.64 -15.06
CA ASN A 59 -1.59 -10.75 -14.19
C ASN A 59 -0.73 -9.62 -13.65
N VAL A 60 0.52 -9.90 -13.26
CA VAL A 60 1.46 -8.89 -12.77
C VAL A 60 1.86 -7.92 -13.89
N VAL A 61 2.07 -8.40 -15.11
CA VAL A 61 2.33 -7.55 -16.28
C VAL A 61 1.14 -6.64 -16.58
N ASN A 62 -0.08 -7.19 -16.56
CA ASN A 62 -1.30 -6.39 -16.76
C ASN A 62 -1.49 -5.37 -15.64
N LEU A 63 -1.26 -5.74 -14.38
CA LEU A 63 -1.27 -4.83 -13.25
C LEU A 63 -0.24 -3.71 -13.42
N LYS A 64 1.02 -4.05 -13.69
CA LYS A 64 2.13 -3.11 -13.90
C LYS A 64 1.79 -2.05 -14.96
N ASN A 65 1.13 -2.47 -16.03
CA ASN A 65 0.83 -1.62 -17.19
C ASN A 65 -0.57 -0.98 -17.13
N GLY A 66 -1.34 -1.15 -16.06
CA GLY A 66 -2.70 -0.61 -15.95
C GLY A 66 -3.70 -1.23 -16.93
N LYS A 67 -3.48 -2.49 -17.32
CA LYS A 67 -4.30 -3.24 -18.30
C LYS A 67 -5.24 -4.26 -17.65
N LEU A 68 -5.48 -4.18 -16.34
CA LEU A 68 -6.46 -5.03 -15.67
C LEU A 68 -7.88 -4.64 -16.11
N LYS A 69 -8.77 -5.62 -16.29
CA LYS A 69 -10.15 -5.39 -16.72
C LYS A 69 -11.07 -4.86 -15.60
N ARG A 70 -10.62 -5.00 -14.35
CA ARG A 70 -11.31 -4.60 -13.12
C ARG A 70 -10.29 -4.44 -12.00
N ASP A 71 -10.73 -3.91 -10.87
CA ASP A 71 -9.91 -3.88 -9.67
C ASP A 71 -9.62 -5.31 -9.17
N GLU A 72 -8.36 -5.56 -8.82
CA GLU A 72 -7.89 -6.85 -8.29
C GLU A 72 -7.19 -6.63 -6.94
N PRO A 73 -7.93 -6.35 -5.85
CA PRO A 73 -7.37 -5.97 -4.56
C PRO A 73 -6.44 -7.04 -3.97
N ARG A 74 -6.82 -8.31 -4.12
CA ARG A 74 -6.02 -9.44 -3.66
C ARG A 74 -4.69 -9.55 -4.40
N LEU A 75 -4.67 -9.23 -5.70
CA LEU A 75 -3.43 -9.22 -6.47
C LEU A 75 -2.51 -8.10 -5.99
N VAL A 76 -3.04 -6.89 -5.80
CA VAL A 76 -2.28 -5.75 -5.26
C VAL A 76 -1.70 -6.08 -3.88
N GLN A 77 -2.49 -6.65 -2.95
CA GLN A 77 -2.00 -7.07 -1.63
C GLN A 77 -0.87 -8.09 -1.73
N ARG A 78 -1.00 -9.10 -2.59
CA ARG A 78 0.04 -10.12 -2.78
C ARG A 78 1.33 -9.51 -3.32
N VAL A 79 1.24 -8.55 -4.25
CA VAL A 79 2.42 -7.87 -4.77
C VAL A 79 3.03 -6.93 -3.73
N LEU A 80 2.23 -6.19 -2.96
CA LEU A 80 2.72 -5.38 -1.83
C LEU A 80 3.51 -6.25 -0.84
N ARG A 81 2.97 -7.39 -0.44
CA ARG A 81 3.67 -8.35 0.43
C ARG A 81 4.98 -8.84 -0.19
N ALA A 82 4.99 -9.18 -1.47
CA ALA A 82 6.20 -9.59 -2.19
C ALA A 82 7.25 -8.47 -2.26
N LEU A 83 6.84 -7.20 -2.26
CA LEU A 83 7.71 -6.03 -2.20
C LEU A 83 8.16 -5.66 -0.78
N GLY A 84 7.84 -6.47 0.23
CA GLY A 84 8.17 -6.21 1.64
C GLY A 84 7.24 -5.25 2.36
N VAL A 85 6.04 -5.00 1.81
CA VAL A 85 5.03 -4.10 2.35
C VAL A 85 3.81 -4.93 2.82
N PRO A 86 3.88 -5.60 3.98
CA PRO A 86 2.77 -6.38 4.50
C PRO A 86 1.57 -5.48 4.85
N THR A 87 0.41 -5.85 4.32
CA THR A 87 -0.86 -5.18 4.59
C THR A 87 -2.00 -6.19 4.69
N ASP A 88 -3.06 -5.81 5.40
CA ASP A 88 -4.35 -6.49 5.42
C ASP A 88 -5.37 -5.74 4.59
N ILE A 89 -6.25 -6.45 3.88
CA ILE A 89 -7.34 -5.83 3.12
C ILE A 89 -8.56 -5.73 4.02
N VAL A 90 -9.09 -4.51 4.13
CA VAL A 90 -10.37 -4.22 4.74
C VAL A 90 -11.27 -3.58 3.68
N ARG A 91 -12.51 -4.04 3.59
CA ARG A 91 -13.53 -3.39 2.78
C ARG A 91 -14.35 -2.48 3.67
N ILE A 92 -14.45 -1.21 3.32
CA ILE A 92 -15.31 -0.25 4.02
C ILE A 92 -16.57 -0.08 3.17
N ASP A 93 -17.71 -0.58 3.66
CA ASP A 93 -18.99 -0.53 2.95
C ASP A 93 -19.74 0.81 3.12
N ILE A 94 -19.08 1.83 3.66
CA ILE A 94 -19.61 3.19 3.70
C ILE A 94 -19.25 3.87 2.36
N GLY A 95 -20.21 3.90 1.43
CA GLY A 95 -20.04 4.49 0.09
C GLY A 95 -19.76 3.46 -1.00
N SER A 96 -18.80 3.73 -1.90
CA SER A 96 -18.53 2.90 -3.10
C SER A 96 -17.87 1.54 -2.83
N GLY A 97 -17.68 1.13 -1.55
CA GLY A 97 -17.08 -0.16 -1.22
C GLY A 97 -15.60 -0.26 -1.60
N ALA A 98 -14.84 0.81 -1.37
CA ALA A 98 -13.41 0.83 -1.70
C ALA A 98 -12.59 -0.06 -0.77
N ASN A 99 -11.64 -0.82 -1.33
CA ASN A 99 -10.70 -1.60 -0.55
C ASN A 99 -9.64 -0.68 0.06
N GLN A 100 -9.42 -0.84 1.36
CA GLN A 100 -8.36 -0.22 2.13
C GLN A 100 -7.31 -1.26 2.48
N TYR A 101 -6.05 -0.83 2.53
CA TYR A 101 -4.91 -1.64 2.91
C TYR A 101 -4.40 -1.12 4.24
N VAL A 102 -4.55 -1.92 5.29
CA VAL A 102 -4.15 -1.58 6.65
C VAL A 102 -2.72 -2.07 6.85
N PHE A 103 -1.86 -1.18 7.30
CA PHE A 103 -0.45 -1.44 7.54
C PHE A 103 -0.23 -1.90 8.98
N GLY A 104 0.78 -2.75 9.18
CA GLY A 104 1.09 -3.28 10.51
C GLY A 104 1.66 -2.26 11.50
N SER A 105 2.09 -1.08 11.03
CA SER A 105 2.59 -0.01 11.89
C SER A 105 2.52 1.36 11.21
N ALA A 106 2.59 2.43 12.01
CA ALA A 106 2.62 3.81 11.52
C ALA A 106 3.89 4.11 10.73
N GLU A 107 5.04 3.57 11.15
CA GLU A 107 6.33 3.75 10.47
C GLU A 107 6.29 3.20 9.06
N LEU A 108 5.67 2.03 8.88
CA LEU A 108 5.52 1.42 7.55
C LEU A 108 4.64 2.28 6.65
N LEU A 109 3.52 2.78 7.17
CA LEU A 109 2.63 3.67 6.42
C LEU A 109 3.32 4.98 6.02
N VAL A 110 4.12 5.57 6.93
CA VAL A 110 4.91 6.77 6.65
C VAL A 110 5.92 6.50 5.54
N GLN A 111 6.72 5.43 5.65
CA GLN A 111 7.69 5.06 4.61
C GLN A 111 7.02 4.82 3.25
N PHE A 112 5.87 4.13 3.25
CA PHE A 112 5.07 3.93 2.03
C PHE A 112 4.67 5.27 1.39
N ARG A 113 4.14 6.20 2.19
CA ARG A 113 3.67 7.52 1.71
C ARG A 113 4.82 8.39 1.21
N GLU A 114 5.95 8.40 1.91
CA GLU A 114 7.15 9.13 1.48
C GLU A 114 7.68 8.61 0.14
N GLN A 115 7.78 7.28 -0.01
CA GLN A 115 8.19 6.67 -1.27
C GLN A 115 7.20 6.97 -2.40
N LEU A 116 5.90 6.86 -2.14
CA LEU A 116 4.87 7.17 -3.13
C LEU A 116 4.93 8.64 -3.57
N ALA A 117 5.09 9.58 -2.62
CA ALA A 117 5.25 10.99 -2.92
C ALA A 117 6.50 11.27 -3.77
N PHE A 118 7.62 10.60 -3.47
CA PHE A 118 8.83 10.68 -4.28
C PHE A 118 8.60 10.19 -5.72
N PHE A 119 7.88 9.06 -5.90
CA PHE A 119 7.55 8.53 -7.22
C PHE A 119 6.62 9.45 -8.00
N ASP A 120 5.58 10.00 -7.37
CA ASP A 120 4.66 10.94 -7.99
C ASP A 120 5.39 12.21 -8.46
N ALA A 121 6.32 12.73 -7.64
CA ALA A 121 7.14 13.88 -8.02
C ALA A 121 8.11 13.56 -9.17
N ALA A 122 8.66 12.35 -9.23
CA ALA A 122 9.52 11.93 -10.34
C ALA A 122 8.73 11.80 -11.66
N ALA A 123 7.52 11.25 -11.61
CA ALA A 123 6.65 11.11 -12.77
C ALA A 123 6.20 12.46 -13.34
N GLN A 124 5.91 13.44 -12.48
CA GLN A 124 5.59 14.81 -12.92
C GLN A 124 6.75 15.47 -13.67
N ARG A 125 7.99 15.28 -13.21
CA ARG A 125 9.19 15.80 -13.90
C ARG A 125 9.43 15.12 -15.25
N ALA A 126 9.16 13.83 -15.36
CA ALA A 126 9.30 13.09 -16.61
C ALA A 126 8.19 13.42 -17.63
N GLY A 127 7.02 13.86 -17.16
CA GLY A 127 5.88 14.27 -18.00
C GLY A 127 5.86 15.75 -18.39
N GLY A 128 6.77 16.57 -17.85
CA GLY A 128 6.91 17.97 -18.23
C GLY A 128 7.62 18.10 -19.57
N THR A 129 6.88 18.56 -20.60
CA THR A 129 7.45 18.99 -21.89
C THR A 129 8.56 20.03 -21.65
N PRO A 130 9.72 19.95 -22.33
CA PRO A 130 10.74 20.99 -22.24
C PRO A 130 10.16 22.33 -22.74
N PRO A 131 10.60 23.48 -22.19
CA PRO A 131 10.19 24.78 -22.71
C PRO A 131 10.73 24.91 -24.14
N THR A 132 9.82 24.98 -25.11
CA THR A 132 10.13 25.44 -26.47
C THR A 132 10.65 26.87 -26.34
N THR A 133 11.96 27.03 -26.54
CA THR A 133 12.60 28.34 -26.73
C THR A 133 12.39 28.80 -28.15
#